data_AF-A0A7M4DPF9-F1
#
_entry.id   AF-A0A7M4DPF9-F1
#
_cell.length_a   1.000
_cell.length_b   1.000
_cell.length_c   1.000
_cell.angle_alpha   90.00
_cell.angle_beta   90.00
_cell.angle_gamma   90.00
#
_symmetry.space_group_name_H-M   'P 1'
#
loop_
_entity.id
_entity.type
_entity.pdbx_description
1 polymer ?
#
loop_
_entity_poly.entity_id
_entity_poly.type
_entity_poly.pdbx_seq_one_letter_code
_entity_poly.pdbx_strand_id
1 'polypeptide(L)'
;MVTTPAAHVPSPDDQAASAVDGVREAPPATGSGTAPPPARRPQRSARLIFCLTVLTLEVFVVFFATLVAFGLQLSEPGVAWAVGGAGMLVCIVAAYLQKYPIGLVAGYVVQALLLLSGILVPMMLVIGIVFAAIWVTGVWLGGKIDAERLERLRAERAAAAS
;
A
#
# COMPACT_ATOMS: atom_id res chain seq x y z
N MET A 1 42.06 45.97 53.64
CA MET A 1 41.90 44.51 53.66
C MET A 1 40.40 44.22 53.59
N VAL A 2 39.85 44.19 52.37
CA VAL A 2 38.42 43.97 52.11
C VAL A 2 38.33 42.60 51.44
N THR A 3 37.63 41.68 52.10
CA THR A 3 37.42 40.32 51.64
C THR A 3 36.35 40.32 50.55
N THR A 4 36.68 39.83 49.36
CA THR A 4 35.70 39.53 48.30
C THR A 4 34.71 38.46 48.80
N PRO A 5 33.38 38.70 48.83
CA PRO A 5 32.43 37.64 49.14
C PRO A 5 32.35 36.67 47.95
N ALA A 6 32.36 35.37 48.25
CA ALA A 6 32.23 34.30 47.27
C ALA A 6 30.95 34.47 46.44
N ALA A 7 31.07 34.32 45.12
CA ALA A 7 29.92 34.33 44.21
C ALA A 7 28.88 33.31 44.68
N HIS A 8 27.68 33.78 44.97
CA HIS A 8 26.55 32.92 45.30
C HIS A 8 26.24 32.04 44.07
N VAL A 9 26.58 30.76 44.17
CA VAL A 9 26.24 29.76 43.15
C VAL A 9 24.74 29.48 43.29
N PRO A 10 23.92 29.76 42.25
CA PRO A 10 22.48 29.57 42.32
C PRO A 10 22.14 28.12 42.63
N SER A 11 21.14 27.92 43.49
CA SER A 11 20.71 26.58 43.86
C SER A 11 20.01 25.89 42.67
N PRO A 12 19.98 24.54 42.63
CA PRO A 12 19.29 23.80 41.55
C PRO A 12 17.82 24.21 41.39
N ASP A 13 17.18 24.66 42.48
CA ASP A 13 15.79 25.10 42.51
C ASP A 13 15.61 26.47 41.83
N ASP A 14 16.60 27.37 41.93
CA ASP A 14 16.61 28.67 41.23
C ASP A 14 16.76 28.49 39.71
N GLN A 15 17.54 27.47 39.31
CA GLN A 15 17.74 27.10 37.91
C GLN A 15 16.51 26.42 37.33
N ALA A 16 15.81 25.60 38.12
CA ALA A 16 14.55 24.99 37.72
C ALA A 16 13.43 26.04 37.56
N ALA A 17 13.34 27.03 38.46
CA ALA A 17 12.36 28.10 38.36
C ALA A 17 12.59 28.99 37.12
N SER A 18 13.84 29.36 36.83
CA SER A 18 14.18 30.16 35.63
C SER A 18 13.98 29.39 34.32
N ALA A 19 14.15 28.06 34.32
CA ALA A 19 13.84 27.22 33.17
C ALA A 19 12.31 27.13 32.89
N VAL A 20 11.48 27.17 33.94
CA VAL A 20 10.01 27.16 33.80
C VAL A 20 9.48 28.51 33.31
N ASP A 21 10.06 29.62 33.77
CA ASP A 21 9.68 30.97 33.31
C ASP A 21 10.12 31.22 31.85
N GLY A 22 11.27 30.70 31.43
CA GLY A 22 11.77 30.79 30.05
C GLY A 22 10.91 30.04 29.01
N VAL A 23 10.07 29.09 29.43
CA VAL A 23 9.12 28.38 28.54
C VAL A 23 7.81 29.16 28.39
N ARG A 24 7.46 30.03 29.36
CA ARG A 24 6.19 30.77 29.37
C ARG A 24 6.25 32.10 28.63
N GLU A 25 7.45 32.66 28.41
CA GLU A 25 7.69 33.84 27.58
C GLU A 25 8.18 33.50 26.16
N ALA A 26 7.48 32.59 25.48
CA ALA A 26 7.54 32.60 24.02
C ALA A 26 6.94 33.94 23.54
N PRO A 27 7.70 34.79 22.81
CA PRO A 27 7.18 36.07 22.32
C PRO A 27 5.92 35.82 21.47
N PRO A 28 4.92 36.72 21.46
CA PRO A 28 3.81 36.61 20.53
C PRO A 28 4.43 36.50 19.14
N ALA A 29 4.14 35.42 18.43
CA ALA A 29 4.62 35.16 17.09
C ALA A 29 4.17 36.31 16.18
N THR A 30 4.97 37.37 16.15
CA THR A 30 4.81 38.51 15.27
C THR A 30 5.49 38.09 13.98
N GLY A 31 4.76 37.30 13.21
CA GLY A 31 5.26 36.60 12.04
C GLY A 31 4.12 35.93 11.30
N SER A 32 3.24 36.73 10.72
CA SER A 32 2.35 36.32 9.62
C SER A 32 3.18 35.96 8.37
N GLY A 33 3.92 34.87 8.45
CA GLY A 33 4.48 34.17 7.31
C GLY A 33 3.61 32.97 7.03
N THR A 34 2.60 33.14 6.18
CA THR A 34 1.80 32.04 5.62
C THR A 34 2.71 31.16 4.77
N ALA A 35 3.47 30.26 5.39
CA ALA A 35 4.15 29.21 4.66
C ALA A 35 3.05 28.36 4.01
N PRO A 36 3.00 28.26 2.67
CA PRO A 36 1.96 27.48 2.00
C PRO A 36 1.98 26.05 2.53
N PRO A 37 0.79 25.46 2.83
CA PRO A 37 0.72 24.12 3.39
C PRO A 37 1.50 23.14 2.49
N PRO A 38 2.29 22.23 3.08
CA PRO A 38 3.15 21.34 2.30
C PRO A 38 2.32 20.54 1.30
N ALA A 39 2.70 20.58 0.03
CA ALA A 39 2.01 19.87 -1.05
C ALA A 39 1.89 18.37 -0.70
N ARG A 40 0.65 17.89 -0.54
CA ARG A 40 0.37 16.50 -0.16
C ARG A 40 0.86 15.57 -1.27
N ARG A 41 1.77 14.63 -0.96
CA ARG A 41 2.30 13.68 -1.94
C ARG A 41 1.15 12.91 -2.60
N PRO A 42 1.17 12.65 -3.92
CA PRO A 42 0.15 11.87 -4.59
C PRO A 42 0.03 10.49 -3.94
N GLN A 43 -1.13 10.18 -3.35
CA GLN A 43 -1.39 8.86 -2.80
C GLN A 43 -1.52 7.85 -3.96
N ARG A 44 -0.85 6.70 -3.88
CA ARG A 44 -0.97 5.63 -4.90
C ARG A 44 -2.45 5.26 -5.08
N SER A 45 -2.83 5.00 -6.34
CA SER A 45 -4.19 4.55 -6.72
C SER A 45 -4.61 3.35 -5.86
N ALA A 46 -5.79 3.44 -5.26
CA ALA A 46 -6.35 2.39 -4.43
C ALA A 46 -6.59 1.14 -5.27
N ARG A 47 -7.10 1.30 -6.50
CA ARG A 47 -7.28 0.19 -7.45
C ARG A 47 -5.98 -0.57 -7.70
N LEU A 48 -4.88 0.15 -7.91
CA LEU A 48 -3.57 -0.46 -8.15
C LEU A 48 -3.13 -1.31 -6.95
N ILE A 49 -3.32 -0.83 -5.73
CA ILE A 49 -2.97 -1.57 -4.51
C ILE A 49 -3.79 -2.85 -4.41
N PHE A 50 -5.12 -2.77 -4.53
CA PHE A 50 -5.99 -3.97 -4.46
C PHE A 50 -5.60 -5.02 -5.50
N CYS A 51 -5.39 -4.60 -6.74
CA CYS A 51 -5.07 -5.54 -7.82
C CYS A 51 -3.69 -6.18 -7.66
N LEU A 52 -2.68 -5.42 -7.20
CA LEU A 52 -1.37 -5.97 -6.86
C LEU A 52 -1.47 -6.99 -5.73
N THR A 53 -2.24 -6.69 -4.68
CA THR A 53 -2.42 -7.61 -3.55
C THR A 53 -3.08 -8.92 -4.00
N VAL A 54 -4.14 -8.85 -4.80
CA VAL A 54 -4.82 -10.05 -5.32
C VAL A 54 -3.87 -10.89 -6.17
N LEU A 55 -3.18 -10.29 -7.14
CA LEU A 55 -2.24 -11.03 -8.02
C LEU A 55 -1.05 -11.60 -7.25
N THR A 56 -0.57 -10.91 -6.21
CA THR A 56 0.51 -11.42 -5.35
C THR A 56 0.02 -12.64 -4.56
N LEU A 57 -1.18 -12.58 -3.99
CA LEU A 57 -1.79 -13.72 -3.30
C LEU A 57 -2.00 -14.90 -4.27
N GLU A 58 -2.31 -14.62 -5.53
CA GLU A 58 -2.53 -15.62 -6.56
C GLU A 58 -1.27 -16.40 -6.92
N VAL A 59 -0.08 -15.78 -6.85
CA VAL A 59 1.20 -16.51 -6.96
C VAL A 59 1.28 -17.64 -5.93
N PHE A 60 0.86 -17.38 -4.68
CA PHE A 60 0.82 -18.39 -3.64
C PHE A 60 -0.25 -19.46 -3.90
N VAL A 61 -1.42 -19.06 -4.43
CA VAL A 61 -2.46 -20.02 -4.83
C VAL A 61 -1.93 -20.97 -5.91
N VAL A 62 -1.28 -20.45 -6.96
CA VAL A 62 -0.70 -21.27 -8.03
C VAL A 62 0.41 -22.16 -7.50
N PHE A 63 1.25 -21.66 -6.59
CA PHE A 63 2.26 -22.46 -5.91
C PHE A 63 1.64 -23.65 -5.16
N PHE A 64 0.61 -23.41 -4.35
CA PHE A 64 -0.08 -24.48 -3.63
C PHE A 64 -0.82 -25.43 -4.56
N ALA A 65 -1.46 -24.93 -5.63
CA ALA A 65 -2.07 -25.77 -6.65
C ALA A 65 -1.05 -26.71 -7.30
N THR A 66 0.18 -26.21 -7.52
CA THR A 66 1.30 -27.02 -8.04
C THR A 66 1.71 -28.10 -7.05
N LEU A 67 1.80 -27.79 -5.75
CA LEU A 67 2.08 -28.78 -4.71
C LEU A 67 0.97 -29.84 -4.61
N VAL A 68 -0.29 -29.44 -4.72
CA VAL A 68 -1.43 -30.36 -4.73
C VAL A 68 -1.39 -31.26 -5.96
N ALA A 69 -1.14 -30.71 -7.15
CA ALA A 69 -1.02 -31.49 -8.38
C ALA A 69 0.14 -32.49 -8.32
N PHE A 70 1.28 -32.09 -7.76
CA PHE A 70 2.42 -32.96 -7.51
C PHE A 70 2.10 -34.05 -6.46
N GLY A 71 1.48 -33.67 -5.34
CA GLY A 71 1.13 -34.60 -4.26
C GLY A 71 0.07 -35.63 -4.64
N LEU A 72 -0.88 -35.25 -5.52
CA LEU A 72 -1.89 -36.13 -6.10
C LEU A 72 -1.40 -36.89 -7.34
N GLN A 73 -0.16 -36.67 -7.76
CA GLN A 73 0.44 -37.31 -8.95
C GLN A 73 -0.41 -37.13 -10.22
N LEU A 74 -1.02 -35.96 -10.41
CA LEU A 74 -1.89 -35.66 -11.56
C LEU A 74 -1.13 -35.55 -12.89
N SER A 75 0.20 -35.41 -12.83
CA SER A 75 1.08 -35.32 -14.00
C SER A 75 2.52 -35.69 -13.61
N GLU A 76 3.39 -35.83 -14.60
CA GLU A 76 4.82 -36.01 -14.37
C GLU A 76 5.39 -34.82 -13.57
N PRO A 77 6.24 -35.04 -12.55
CA PRO A 77 6.78 -33.96 -11.72
C PRO A 77 7.36 -32.77 -12.48
N GLY A 78 8.11 -33.03 -13.56
CA GLY A 78 8.69 -31.98 -14.39
C GLY A 78 7.63 -31.08 -15.03
N VAL A 79 6.51 -31.67 -15.49
CA VAL A 79 5.39 -30.95 -16.09
C VAL A 79 4.65 -30.11 -15.05
N ALA A 80 4.38 -30.69 -13.87
CA ALA A 80 3.71 -29.97 -12.78
C ALA A 80 4.47 -28.69 -12.40
N TRP A 81 5.79 -28.81 -12.19
CA TRP A 81 6.63 -27.66 -11.85
C TRP A 81 6.82 -26.68 -13.01
N ALA A 82 6.87 -27.15 -14.26
CA ALA A 82 6.95 -26.28 -15.43
C ALA A 82 5.68 -25.44 -15.60
N VAL A 83 4.50 -26.06 -15.54
CA VAL A 83 3.20 -25.39 -15.67
C VAL A 83 2.95 -24.47 -14.48
N GLY A 84 3.20 -24.96 -13.26
CA GLY A 84 3.09 -24.19 -12.03
C GLY A 84 4.02 -22.97 -12.00
N GLY A 85 5.29 -23.18 -12.38
CA GLY A 85 6.29 -22.13 -12.51
C GLY A 85 5.90 -21.07 -13.54
N ALA A 86 5.43 -21.51 -14.72
CA ALA A 86 4.91 -20.61 -15.74
C ALA A 86 3.69 -19.81 -15.24
N GLY A 87 2.76 -20.45 -14.53
CA GLY A 87 1.60 -19.80 -13.93
C GLY A 87 1.97 -18.73 -12.90
N MET A 88 2.92 -19.02 -12.02
CA MET A 88 3.45 -18.04 -11.06
C MET A 88 4.11 -16.85 -11.78
N LEU A 89 4.90 -17.12 -12.82
CA LEU A 89 5.53 -16.06 -13.62
C LEU A 89 4.47 -15.18 -14.30
N VAL A 90 3.42 -15.77 -14.87
CA VAL A 90 2.29 -15.04 -15.46
C VAL A 90 1.62 -14.14 -14.42
N CYS A 91 1.41 -14.61 -13.19
CA CYS A 91 0.83 -13.79 -12.11
C CYS A 91 1.73 -12.59 -11.76
N ILE A 92 3.06 -12.81 -11.66
CA ILE A 92 4.03 -11.74 -11.38
C ILE A 92 4.06 -10.71 -12.52
N VAL A 93 4.07 -11.18 -13.77
CA VAL A 93 4.04 -10.32 -14.96
C VAL A 93 2.73 -9.52 -14.99
N ALA A 94 1.58 -10.16 -14.74
CA ALA A 94 0.29 -9.49 -14.66
C ALA A 94 0.27 -8.42 -13.55
N ALA A 95 0.88 -8.71 -12.39
CA ALA A 95 1.01 -7.74 -11.30
C ALA A 95 1.84 -6.51 -11.74
N TYR A 96 2.96 -6.74 -12.41
CA TYR A 96 3.76 -5.66 -12.98
C TYR A 96 2.99 -4.85 -14.04
N LEU A 97 2.20 -5.54 -14.89
CA LEU A 97 1.39 -4.93 -15.94
C LEU A 97 0.28 -4.02 -15.40
N GLN A 98 -0.05 -4.11 -14.12
CA GLN A 98 -1.09 -3.27 -13.51
C GLN A 98 -0.75 -1.78 -13.43
N LYS A 99 0.50 -1.42 -13.75
CA LYS A 99 0.93 -0.03 -13.97
C LYS A 99 0.46 0.54 -15.32
N TYR A 100 0.02 -0.31 -16.24
CA TYR A 100 -0.35 0.03 -17.62
C TYR A 100 -1.85 -0.22 -17.86
N PRO A 101 -2.46 0.40 -18.90
CA PRO A 101 -3.88 0.20 -19.20
C PRO A 101 -4.24 -1.26 -19.53
N ILE A 102 -3.29 -2.04 -20.04
CA ILE A 102 -3.46 -3.47 -20.35
C ILE A 102 -3.57 -4.37 -19.12
N GLY A 103 -3.22 -3.87 -17.92
CA GLY A 103 -3.18 -4.68 -16.71
C GLY A 103 -4.53 -5.28 -16.30
N LEU A 104 -5.65 -4.59 -16.60
CA LEU A 104 -6.99 -5.14 -16.35
C LEU A 104 -7.22 -6.43 -17.13
N VAL A 105 -6.90 -6.41 -18.43
CA VAL A 105 -7.09 -7.56 -19.31
C VAL A 105 -6.21 -8.71 -18.83
N ALA A 106 -4.96 -8.43 -18.47
CA ALA A 106 -4.04 -9.42 -17.92
C ALA A 106 -4.60 -10.09 -16.66
N GLY A 107 -5.19 -9.32 -15.73
CA GLY A 107 -5.79 -9.88 -14.54
C GLY A 107 -7.04 -10.74 -14.81
N TYR A 108 -7.91 -10.34 -15.74
CA TYR A 108 -9.04 -11.19 -16.15
C TYR A 108 -8.58 -12.50 -16.81
N VAL A 109 -7.50 -12.46 -17.60
CA VAL A 109 -6.89 -13.66 -18.17
C VAL A 109 -6.38 -14.58 -17.07
N VAL A 110 -5.67 -14.03 -16.06
CA VAL A 110 -5.20 -14.80 -14.90
C VAL A 110 -6.36 -15.46 -14.15
N GLN A 111 -7.45 -14.72 -13.89
CA GLN A 111 -8.64 -15.30 -13.23
C GLN A 111 -9.27 -16.43 -14.04
N ALA A 112 -9.35 -16.28 -15.37
CA ALA A 112 -9.87 -17.34 -16.24
C ALA A 112 -8.98 -18.60 -16.21
N LEU A 113 -7.65 -18.43 -16.22
CA LEU A 113 -6.71 -19.54 -16.10
C LEU A 113 -6.82 -20.23 -14.74
N LEU A 114 -6.97 -19.47 -13.65
CA LEU A 114 -7.15 -20.02 -12.32
C LEU A 114 -8.46 -20.81 -12.22
N LEU A 115 -9.56 -20.28 -12.73
CA LEU A 115 -10.83 -21.00 -12.78
C LEU A 115 -10.75 -22.28 -13.62
N LEU A 116 -10.04 -22.23 -14.75
CA LEU A 116 -9.83 -23.40 -15.62
C LEU A 116 -9.01 -24.49 -14.91
N SER A 117 -8.03 -24.10 -14.08
CA SER A 117 -7.27 -25.06 -13.25
C SER A 117 -8.17 -25.81 -12.25
N GLY A 118 -9.29 -25.21 -11.85
CA GLY A 118 -10.31 -25.81 -11.00
C GLY A 118 -10.96 -27.06 -11.61
N ILE A 119 -10.87 -27.28 -12.92
CA ILE A 119 -11.38 -28.50 -13.56
C ILE A 119 -10.52 -29.71 -13.17
N LEU A 120 -9.21 -29.53 -13.02
CA LEU A 120 -8.28 -30.59 -12.61
C LEU A 120 -8.39 -30.87 -11.12
N VAL A 121 -8.55 -29.81 -10.32
CA VAL A 121 -8.68 -29.89 -8.87
C VAL A 121 -9.93 -29.12 -8.45
N PRO A 122 -11.09 -29.78 -8.26
CA PRO A 122 -12.37 -29.11 -7.98
C PRO A 122 -12.34 -28.12 -6.81
N MET A 123 -11.52 -28.38 -5.78
CA MET A 123 -11.34 -27.44 -4.66
C MET A 123 -10.67 -26.12 -5.08
N MET A 124 -9.82 -26.12 -6.11
CA MET A 124 -9.24 -24.89 -6.67
C MET A 124 -10.29 -24.04 -7.38
N LEU A 125 -11.40 -24.63 -7.82
CA LEU A 125 -12.50 -23.86 -8.43
C LEU A 125 -13.15 -22.94 -7.38
N VAL A 126 -13.36 -23.43 -6.16
CA VAL A 126 -13.89 -22.63 -5.04
C VAL A 126 -12.95 -21.46 -4.73
N ILE A 127 -11.65 -21.73 -4.65
CA ILE A 127 -10.63 -20.71 -4.39
C ILE A 127 -10.59 -19.68 -5.54
N GLY A 128 -10.59 -20.15 -6.79
CA GLY A 128 -10.61 -19.31 -7.98
C GLY A 128 -11.83 -18.39 -8.04
N ILE A 129 -13.02 -18.88 -7.67
CA ILE A 129 -14.23 -18.05 -7.59
C ILE A 129 -14.08 -16.95 -6.55
N VAL A 130 -13.55 -17.27 -5.37
CA VAL A 130 -13.34 -16.28 -4.31
C VAL A 130 -12.36 -15.20 -4.76
N PHE A 131 -11.25 -15.58 -5.38
CA PHE A 131 -10.27 -14.65 -5.92
C PHE A 131 -10.84 -13.79 -7.04
N ALA A 132 -11.61 -14.38 -7.96
CA ALA A 132 -12.29 -13.65 -9.02
C ALA A 132 -13.31 -12.64 -8.46
N ALA A 133 -14.04 -13.00 -7.40
CA ALA A 133 -14.98 -12.10 -6.73
C ALA A 133 -14.26 -10.93 -6.05
N ILE A 134 -13.14 -11.20 -5.35
CA ILE A 134 -12.30 -10.15 -4.75
C ILE A 134 -11.69 -9.26 -5.83
N TRP A 135 -11.24 -9.84 -6.95
CA TRP A 135 -10.71 -9.10 -8.09
C TRP A 135 -11.73 -8.11 -8.65
N VAL A 136 -12.92 -8.59 -9.02
CA VAL A 136 -13.99 -7.74 -9.57
C VAL A 136 -14.37 -6.64 -8.58
N THR A 137 -14.50 -6.99 -7.31
CA THR A 137 -14.81 -6.03 -6.24
C THR A 137 -13.70 -5.00 -6.07
N GLY A 138 -12.43 -5.42 -6.08
CA GLY A 138 -11.27 -4.53 -5.96
C GLY A 138 -11.11 -3.60 -7.15
N VAL A 139 -11.39 -4.07 -8.36
CA VAL A 139 -11.42 -3.23 -9.57
C VAL A 139 -12.52 -2.18 -9.48
N TRP A 140 -13.74 -2.58 -9.10
CA TRP A 140 -14.89 -1.68 -9.01
C TRP A 140 -14.73 -0.65 -7.87
N LEU A 141 -14.45 -1.12 -6.66
CA LEU A 141 -14.31 -0.27 -5.48
C LEU A 141 -13.07 0.62 -5.57
N GLY A 142 -11.95 0.08 -6.07
CA GLY A 142 -10.74 0.86 -6.29
C GLY A 142 -10.96 1.97 -7.32
N GLY A 143 -11.68 1.68 -8.41
CA GLY A 143 -12.04 2.69 -9.41
C GLY A 143 -12.92 3.81 -8.84
N LYS A 144 -13.91 3.45 -8.00
CA LYS A 144 -14.77 4.41 -7.31
C LYS A 144 -13.97 5.31 -6.36
N ILE A 145 -13.13 4.72 -5.52
CA ILE A 145 -12.28 5.46 -4.57
C ILE A 145 -11.33 6.41 -5.31
N ASP A 146 -10.74 5.97 -6.42
CA ASP A 146 -9.82 6.78 -7.20
C ASP A 146 -10.55 7.96 -7.89
N ALA A 147 -11.79 7.76 -8.34
CA ALA A 147 -12.62 8.84 -8.91
C ALA A 147 -12.94 9.92 -7.86
N GLU A 148 -13.40 9.52 -6.67
CA GLU A 148 -13.70 10.44 -5.57
C GLU A 148 -12.45 11.24 -5.13
N ARG A 149 -11.28 10.58 -5.08
CA ARG A 149 -10.00 11.25 -4.77
C ARG A 149 -9.62 12.27 -5.83
N LEU A 150 -9.84 11.94 -7.11
CA LEU A 150 -9.50 12.83 -8.22
C LEU A 150 -10.38 14.09 -8.22
N GLU A 151 -11.68 13.96 -7.90
CA GLU A 151 -12.59 15.10 -7.75
C GLU A 151 -12.15 16.04 -6.63
N ARG A 152 -11.79 15.51 -5.46
CA ARG A 152 -11.25 16.30 -4.33
C ARG A 152 -10.00 17.07 -4.72
N LEU A 153 -9.06 16.41 -5.41
CA LEU A 153 -7.83 17.06 -5.89
C LEU A 153 -8.10 18.17 -6.92
N ARG A 154 -9.12 18.02 -7.76
CA ARG A 154 -9.52 19.09 -8.72
C ARG A 154 -10.11 20.29 -8.00
N ALA A 155 -10.96 20.07 -6.99
CA ALA A 155 -11.54 21.14 -6.18
C ALA A 155 -10.46 21.93 -5.41
N GLU A 156 -9.49 21.23 -4.80
CA GLU A 156 -8.35 21.86 -4.11
C GLU A 156 -7.50 22.72 -5.06
N ARG A 157 -7.25 22.24 -6.29
CA ARG A 157 -6.49 23.02 -7.30
C ARG A 157 -7.25 24.24 -7.81
N ALA A 158 -8.58 24.16 -7.95
CA ALA A 158 -9.40 25.29 -8.35
C ALA A 158 -9.43 26.38 -7.27
N ALA A 159 -9.57 25.99 -5.99
CA ALA A 159 -9.53 26.92 -4.86
C ALA A 159 -8.15 27.56 -4.66
N ALA A 160 -7.06 26.86 -5.04
CA ALA A 160 -5.71 27.43 -4.99
C ALA A 160 -5.39 28.37 -6.17
N ALA A 161 -6.22 28.38 -7.22
CA ALA A 161 -6.05 29.21 -8.42
C ALA A 161 -6.94 30.47 -8.43
N SER A 162 -7.87 30.59 -7.48
CA SER A 162 -8.75 31.74 -7.24
C SER A 162 -8.23 32.61 -6.10
#